data_AF-F8KVW6-F1
#
_entry.id   AF-F8KVW6-F1
#
_cell.length_a   1.000
_cell.length_b   1.000
_cell.length_c   1.000
_cell.angle_alpha   90.00
_cell.angle_beta   90.00
_cell.angle_gamma   90.00
#
_symmetry.space_group_name_H-M   'P 1'
#
loop_
_entity.id
_entity.type
_entity.pdbx_description
1 polymer ?
#
loop_
_entity_poly.entity_id
_entity_poly.type
_entity_poly.pdbx_seq_one_letter_code
_entity_poly.pdbx_strand_id
1 'polypeptide(L)'
;MNDTSIKIFLEWFSNNAEDYFYFEKNQDVLFSNLHASLSKVHPDLVFEFSQVLEDGTKELVISADGIKSLFPIVVNLVSQAPFFKKWTIIAFRQPRNFTQIIYQNVKINLSDAFFKYEKWMGKSILNYTSGIFPIPKSGRLPHLFYSIIY
;
A
#
# COMPACT_ATOMS: atom_id res chain seq x y z
N MET A 1 12.78 -23.45 2.47
CA MET A 1 11.49 -22.73 2.31
C MET A 1 10.40 -23.68 2.77
N ASN A 2 9.44 -23.24 3.58
CA ASN A 2 8.44 -24.15 4.13
C ASN A 2 7.11 -24.00 3.37
N ASP A 3 6.92 -24.75 2.30
CA ASP A 3 5.67 -24.73 1.51
C ASP A 3 4.43 -25.04 2.36
N THR A 4 4.62 -25.76 3.48
CA THR A 4 3.57 -26.00 4.47
C THR A 4 3.01 -24.70 5.06
N SER A 5 3.85 -23.72 5.39
CA SER A 5 3.37 -22.45 5.98
C SER A 5 2.65 -21.58 4.95
N ILE A 6 3.08 -21.62 3.69
CA ILE A 6 2.40 -20.97 2.56
C ILE A 6 0.98 -21.54 2.40
N LYS A 7 0.84 -22.87 2.37
CA LYS A 7 -0.49 -23.51 2.26
C LYS A 7 -1.40 -23.15 3.44
N ILE A 8 -0.87 -23.21 4.67
CA ILE A 8 -1.61 -22.81 5.87
C ILE A 8 -2.09 -21.37 5.76
N PHE A 9 -1.24 -20.44 5.29
CA PHE A 9 -1.62 -19.04 5.10
C PHE A 9 -2.72 -18.90 4.03
N LEU A 10 -2.58 -19.55 2.89
CA LEU A 10 -3.56 -19.47 1.78
C LEU A 10 -4.92 -20.07 2.15
N GLU A 11 -4.93 -21.21 2.86
CA GLU A 11 -6.14 -21.81 3.41
C GLU A 11 -6.80 -20.89 4.45
N TRP A 12 -5.99 -20.36 5.37
CA TRP A 12 -6.47 -19.38 6.34
C TRP A 12 -7.05 -18.15 5.64
N PHE A 13 -6.38 -17.60 4.61
CA PHE A 13 -6.89 -16.45 3.88
C PHE A 13 -8.20 -16.79 3.18
N SER A 14 -8.30 -17.96 2.54
CA SER A 14 -9.55 -18.44 1.90
C SER A 14 -10.74 -18.43 2.86
N ASN A 15 -10.53 -18.83 4.12
CA ASN A 15 -11.59 -18.91 5.11
C ASN A 15 -11.98 -17.55 5.71
N ASN A 16 -11.13 -16.53 5.59
CA ASN A 16 -11.35 -15.22 6.21
C ASN A 16 -11.49 -14.08 5.18
N ALA A 17 -11.29 -14.35 3.88
CA ALA A 17 -11.19 -13.35 2.82
C ALA A 17 -12.44 -12.45 2.70
N GLU A 18 -13.62 -12.91 3.12
CA GLU A 18 -14.84 -12.10 3.10
C GLU A 18 -14.78 -10.94 4.09
N ASP A 19 -14.25 -11.16 5.30
CA ASP A 19 -14.13 -10.12 6.33
C ASP A 19 -13.16 -9.01 5.91
N TYR A 20 -12.11 -9.37 5.17
CA TYR A 20 -11.15 -8.41 4.62
C TYR A 20 -11.72 -7.60 3.46
N PHE A 21 -12.86 -7.99 2.88
CA PHE A 21 -13.43 -7.23 1.76
C PHE A 21 -14.04 -5.91 2.24
N TYR A 22 -14.46 -5.85 3.51
CA TYR A 22 -15.06 -4.66 4.15
C TYR A 22 -14.35 -4.34 5.48
N PHE A 23 -13.01 -4.34 5.44
CA PHE A 23 -12.18 -4.29 6.64
C PHE A 23 -12.30 -2.98 7.43
N GLU A 24 -12.83 -1.91 6.85
CA GLU A 24 -12.82 -0.55 7.39
C GLU A 24 -13.50 -0.45 8.77
N LYS A 25 -14.42 -1.37 9.09
CA LYS A 25 -15.13 -1.39 10.39
C LYS A 25 -14.28 -1.95 11.53
N ASN A 26 -13.36 -2.86 11.25
CA ASN A 26 -12.59 -3.63 12.24
C ASN A 26 -11.12 -3.74 11.86
N GLN A 27 -10.59 -2.69 11.23
CA GLN A 27 -9.29 -2.71 10.53
C GLN A 27 -8.16 -3.23 11.40
N ASP A 28 -8.00 -2.70 12.63
CA ASP A 28 -6.86 -3.04 13.48
C ASP A 28 -6.82 -4.53 13.85
N VAL A 29 -7.98 -5.10 14.19
CA VAL A 29 -8.10 -6.53 14.54
C VAL A 29 -7.84 -7.40 13.32
N LEU A 30 -8.43 -7.07 12.17
CA LEU A 30 -8.23 -7.81 10.94
C LEU A 30 -6.77 -7.74 10.49
N PHE A 31 -6.15 -6.57 10.51
CA PHE A 31 -4.78 -6.41 10.06
C PHE A 31 -3.79 -7.11 11.00
N SER A 32 -4.05 -7.11 12.31
CA SER A 32 -3.29 -7.88 13.28
C SER A 32 -3.39 -9.39 13.00
N ASN A 33 -4.58 -9.90 12.71
CA ASN A 33 -4.79 -11.31 12.39
C ASN A 33 -4.11 -11.72 11.07
N LEU A 34 -4.22 -10.88 10.05
CA LEU A 34 -3.54 -11.09 8.77
C LEU A 34 -2.03 -11.08 8.91
N HIS A 35 -1.49 -10.10 9.65
CA HIS A 35 -0.08 -10.04 9.97
C HIS A 35 0.37 -11.32 10.72
N ALA A 36 -0.34 -11.72 11.77
CA ALA A 36 -0.01 -12.91 12.54
C ALA A 36 -0.04 -14.20 11.70
N SER A 37 -0.95 -14.28 10.72
CA SER A 37 -1.01 -15.41 9.79
C SER A 37 0.13 -15.39 8.77
N LEU A 38 0.38 -14.23 8.14
CA LEU A 38 1.43 -14.06 7.13
C LEU A 38 2.84 -14.23 7.73
N SER A 39 3.06 -13.78 8.97
CA SER A 39 4.34 -13.92 9.68
C SER A 39 4.75 -15.38 9.91
N LYS A 40 3.81 -16.34 9.81
CA LYS A 40 4.13 -17.78 9.83
C LYS A 40 4.82 -18.24 8.55
N VAL A 41 4.59 -17.54 7.43
CA VAL A 41 5.34 -17.76 6.19
C VAL A 41 6.74 -17.19 6.38
N HIS A 42 6.83 -15.91 6.73
CA HIS A 42 8.07 -15.23 7.10
C HIS A 42 7.75 -13.89 7.78
N PRO A 43 8.44 -13.52 8.89
CA PRO A 43 8.11 -12.34 9.69
C PRO A 43 8.23 -11.00 8.95
N ASP A 44 9.15 -10.91 7.99
CA ASP A 44 9.38 -9.66 7.22
C ASP A 44 8.50 -9.54 5.97
N LEU A 45 7.50 -10.41 5.79
CA LEU A 45 6.52 -10.22 4.72
C LEU A 45 5.46 -9.22 5.13
N VAL A 46 5.16 -8.31 4.22
CA VAL A 46 4.19 -7.23 4.40
C VAL A 46 3.07 -7.37 3.38
N PHE A 47 1.91 -6.77 3.68
CA PHE A 47 0.74 -6.79 2.81
C PHE A 47 0.16 -5.40 2.56
N GLU A 48 -0.60 -5.27 1.48
CA GLU A 48 -1.43 -4.11 1.16
C GLU A 48 -2.71 -4.56 0.46
N PHE A 49 -3.81 -3.86 0.67
CA PHE A 49 -5.04 -4.05 -0.06
C PHE A 49 -5.25 -2.96 -1.11
N SER A 50 -5.76 -3.33 -2.28
CA SER A 50 -6.28 -2.34 -3.23
C SER A 50 -7.65 -1.82 -2.80
N GLN A 51 -8.09 -0.75 -3.49
CA GLN A 51 -9.51 -0.44 -3.59
C GLN A 51 -10.25 -1.57 -4.32
N VAL A 52 -11.59 -1.59 -4.23
CA VAL A 52 -12.38 -2.49 -5.08
C VAL A 52 -12.16 -2.06 -6.54
N LEU A 53 -11.72 -3.00 -7.37
CA LEU A 53 -11.50 -2.80 -8.80
C LEU A 53 -12.84 -2.71 -9.56
N GLU A 54 -12.78 -2.28 -10.82
CA GLU A 54 -13.98 -2.11 -11.65
C GLU A 54 -14.78 -3.41 -11.85
N ASP A 55 -14.12 -4.55 -11.79
CA ASP A 55 -14.73 -5.89 -11.89
C ASP A 55 -15.33 -6.40 -10.56
N GLY A 56 -15.25 -5.61 -9.49
CA GLY A 56 -15.75 -5.94 -8.17
C GLY A 56 -14.81 -6.82 -7.34
N THR A 57 -13.56 -7.03 -7.78
CA THR A 57 -12.54 -7.76 -7.02
C THR A 57 -11.64 -6.81 -6.22
N LYS A 58 -10.82 -7.37 -5.32
CA LYS A 58 -9.73 -6.66 -4.63
C LYS A 58 -8.41 -7.39 -4.82
N GLU A 59 -7.32 -6.64 -4.73
CA GLU A 59 -5.97 -7.20 -4.71
C GLU A 59 -5.47 -7.28 -3.27
N LEU A 60 -4.90 -8.44 -2.92
CA LEU A 60 -4.00 -8.60 -1.79
C LEU A 60 -2.57 -8.60 -2.34
N VAL A 61 -1.86 -7.50 -2.12
CA VAL A 61 -0.44 -7.39 -2.46
C VAL A 61 0.37 -7.98 -1.33
N ILE A 62 1.30 -8.88 -1.64
CA ILE A 62 2.30 -9.37 -0.68
C ILE A 62 3.69 -8.94 -1.16
N SER A 63 4.49 -8.40 -0.26
CA SER A 63 5.83 -7.88 -0.56
C SER A 63 6.82 -8.22 0.57
N ALA A 64 8.08 -7.90 0.35
CA ALA A 64 9.19 -8.17 1.26
C ALA A 64 9.89 -6.89 1.77
N ASP A 65 9.19 -5.75 1.73
CA ASP A 65 9.68 -4.44 2.18
C ASP A 65 11.11 -4.08 1.69
N GLY A 66 11.44 -4.47 0.45
CA GLY A 66 12.77 -4.22 -0.15
C GLY A 66 13.86 -5.26 0.18
N ILE A 67 13.58 -6.24 1.02
CA ILE A 67 14.50 -7.34 1.36
C ILE A 67 14.59 -8.32 0.19
N LYS A 68 15.57 -8.11 -0.69
CA LYS A 68 15.75 -8.86 -1.94
C LYS A 68 15.85 -10.37 -1.76
N SER A 69 16.47 -10.84 -0.67
CA SER A 69 16.60 -12.27 -0.37
C SER A 69 15.26 -12.98 -0.17
N LEU A 70 14.19 -12.23 0.11
CA LEU A 70 12.83 -12.76 0.30
C LEU A 70 11.96 -12.68 -0.96
N PHE A 71 12.46 -12.13 -2.07
CA PHE A 71 11.68 -12.09 -3.30
C PHE A 71 11.24 -13.50 -3.78
N PRO A 72 12.10 -14.54 -3.70
CA PRO A 72 11.68 -15.90 -4.06
C PRO A 72 10.50 -16.43 -3.22
N ILE A 73 10.42 -16.09 -1.92
CA ILE A 73 9.32 -16.57 -1.08
C ILE A 73 8.00 -15.87 -1.41
N VAL A 74 8.05 -14.57 -1.77
CA VAL A 74 6.87 -13.83 -2.25
C VAL A 74 6.35 -14.45 -3.54
N VAL A 75 7.24 -14.67 -4.52
CA VAL A 75 6.87 -15.27 -5.80
C VAL A 75 6.29 -16.68 -5.60
N ASN A 76 6.92 -17.50 -4.75
CA ASN A 76 6.45 -18.85 -4.45
C ASN A 76 5.06 -18.83 -3.81
N LEU A 77 4.82 -17.97 -2.81
CA LEU A 77 3.52 -17.83 -2.15
C LEU A 77 2.42 -17.51 -3.18
N VAL A 78 2.65 -16.48 -4.00
CA VAL A 78 1.66 -16.04 -4.99
C VAL A 78 1.42 -17.10 -6.07
N SER A 79 2.45 -17.85 -6.47
CA SER A 79 2.30 -18.94 -7.44
C SER A 79 1.47 -20.12 -6.92
N GLN A 80 1.41 -20.30 -5.60
CA GLN A 80 0.62 -21.35 -4.95
C GLN A 80 -0.81 -20.90 -4.61
N ALA A 81 -1.12 -19.61 -4.81
CA ALA A 81 -2.43 -19.06 -4.50
C ALA A 81 -3.53 -19.73 -5.36
N PRO A 82 -4.57 -20.33 -4.74
CA PRO A 82 -5.70 -20.83 -5.50
C PRO A 82 -6.52 -19.67 -6.07
N PHE A 83 -7.51 -20.00 -6.90
CA PHE A 83 -8.47 -19.00 -7.36
C PHE A 83 -9.37 -18.52 -6.21
N PHE A 84 -9.48 -17.20 -6.03
CA PHE A 84 -10.39 -16.57 -5.09
C PHE A 84 -11.42 -15.72 -5.83
N LYS A 85 -12.72 -15.97 -5.64
CA LYS A 85 -13.80 -15.35 -6.42
C LYS A 85 -13.78 -13.82 -6.43
N LYS A 86 -13.39 -13.19 -5.32
CA LYS A 86 -13.39 -11.72 -5.14
C LYS A 86 -11.98 -11.15 -4.94
N TRP A 87 -10.95 -11.97 -5.08
CA TRP A 87 -9.59 -11.60 -4.71
C TRP A 87 -8.56 -12.05 -5.73
N THR A 88 -7.57 -11.20 -5.94
CA THR A 88 -6.34 -11.55 -6.65
C THR A 88 -5.17 -11.34 -5.69
N ILE A 89 -4.38 -12.39 -5.43
CA ILE A 89 -3.14 -12.23 -4.68
C ILE A 89 -2.03 -11.89 -5.68
N ILE A 90 -1.32 -10.80 -5.46
CA ILE A 90 -0.26 -10.33 -6.36
C ILE A 90 1.07 -10.11 -5.63
N ALA A 91 2.16 -10.42 -6.33
CA ALA A 91 3.51 -10.24 -5.83
C ALA A 91 3.95 -8.80 -6.06
N PHE A 92 4.45 -8.17 -4.99
CA PHE A 92 5.02 -6.83 -4.98
C PHE A 92 4.04 -5.71 -5.33
N ARG A 93 4.35 -4.50 -4.85
CA ARG A 93 3.60 -3.30 -5.21
C ARG A 93 3.80 -3.03 -6.70
N GLN A 94 2.73 -3.09 -7.46
CA GLN A 94 2.76 -2.75 -8.88
C GLN A 94 2.89 -1.23 -9.04
N PRO A 95 3.65 -0.73 -10.03
CA PRO A 95 3.64 0.68 -10.38
C PRO A 95 2.21 1.08 -10.74
N ARG A 96 1.61 1.97 -9.95
CA ARG A 96 0.30 2.50 -10.27
C ARG A 96 0.50 3.83 -11.00
N ASN A 97 -0.12 3.97 -12.17
CA ASN A 97 -0.19 5.24 -12.91
C ASN A 97 -1.16 6.18 -12.20
N PHE A 98 -0.83 6.58 -10.97
CA PHE A 98 -1.59 7.61 -10.28
C PHE A 98 -1.15 8.97 -10.80
N THR A 99 -1.97 9.57 -11.64
CA THR A 99 -1.84 11.00 -11.96
C THR A 99 -2.64 11.86 -11.00
N GLN A 100 -3.51 11.27 -10.17
CA GLN A 100 -4.54 12.00 -9.44
C GLN A 100 -4.96 11.29 -8.14
N ILE A 101 -4.98 12.05 -7.04
CA ILE A 101 -5.53 11.67 -5.73
C ILE A 101 -6.79 12.51 -5.48
N ILE A 102 -7.84 11.90 -4.95
CA ILE A 102 -9.01 12.63 -4.46
C ILE A 102 -9.01 12.50 -2.94
N TYR A 103 -8.84 13.63 -2.25
CA TYR A 103 -8.91 13.69 -0.79
C TYR A 103 -10.03 14.66 -0.39
N GLN A 104 -11.08 14.13 0.24
CA GLN A 104 -12.34 14.85 0.46
C GLN A 104 -12.90 15.38 -0.88
N ASN A 105 -12.94 16.70 -1.07
CA ASN A 105 -13.37 17.35 -2.31
C ASN A 105 -12.20 17.98 -3.09
N VAL A 106 -10.96 17.64 -2.75
CA VAL A 106 -9.77 18.16 -3.40
C VAL A 106 -9.20 17.11 -4.34
N LYS A 107 -9.21 17.43 -5.63
CA LYS A 107 -8.53 16.67 -6.68
C LYS A 107 -7.10 17.18 -6.79
N ILE A 108 -6.14 16.35 -6.46
CA ILE A 108 -4.70 16.64 -6.45
C ILE A 108 -4.06 15.84 -7.57
N ASN A 109 -3.54 16.50 -8.59
CA ASN A 109 -2.75 15.84 -9.62
C ASN A 109 -1.28 15.84 -9.25
N LEU A 110 -0.48 14.94 -9.83
CA LEU A 110 0.97 14.96 -9.64
C LEU A 110 1.59 16.30 -10.09
N SER A 111 1.01 16.95 -11.10
CA SER A 111 1.40 18.30 -11.55
C SER A 111 1.15 19.40 -10.52
N ASP A 112 0.31 19.14 -9.52
CA ASP A 112 -0.03 20.10 -8.47
C ASP A 112 0.95 20.00 -7.27
N ALA A 113 1.85 19.01 -7.28
CA ALA A 113 2.88 18.81 -6.27
C ALA A 113 4.18 19.53 -6.67
N PHE A 114 4.63 20.47 -5.84
CA PHE A 114 5.91 21.17 -6.01
C PHE A 114 6.86 20.79 -4.88
N PHE A 115 8.16 20.73 -5.18
CA PHE A 115 9.22 20.53 -4.20
C PHE A 115 10.15 21.74 -4.20
N LYS A 116 10.57 22.17 -3.02
CA LYS A 116 11.68 23.11 -2.84
C LYS A 116 12.84 22.33 -2.23
N TYR A 117 14.04 22.49 -2.77
CA TYR A 117 15.26 21.97 -2.16
C TYR A 117 16.13 23.13 -1.66
N GLU A 118 16.88 22.89 -0.59
CA GLU A 118 17.89 23.83 -0.09
C GLU A 118 19.21 23.10 0.10
N LYS A 119 20.32 23.75 -0.25
CA LYS A 119 21.67 23.22 -0.02
C LYS A 119 22.13 23.63 1.36
N TRP A 120 22.56 22.67 2.17
CA TRP A 120 23.15 22.94 3.48
C TRP A 120 24.56 22.34 3.54
N MET A 121 25.55 23.19 3.82
CA MET A 121 26.98 22.82 3.95
C MET A 121 27.51 21.91 2.83
N GLY A 122 27.20 22.23 1.56
CA GLY A 122 27.72 21.48 0.40
C GLY A 122 27.08 20.10 0.17
N LYS A 123 26.13 19.68 1.02
CA LYS A 123 25.26 18.51 0.79
C LYS A 123 23.85 18.98 0.44
N SER A 124 23.25 18.36 -0.57
CA SER A 124 21.86 18.62 -0.92
C SER A 124 20.97 17.97 0.15
N ILE A 125 20.25 18.77 0.94
CA ILE A 125 19.24 18.24 1.88
C ILE A 125 17.88 18.38 1.19
N LEU A 126 17.18 17.27 1.00
CA LEU A 126 15.81 17.27 0.48
C LEU A 126 14.87 17.57 1.66
N ASN A 127 14.52 18.85 1.84
CA ASN A 127 13.46 19.22 2.77
C ASN A 127 12.11 18.97 2.09
N TYR A 128 11.37 17.95 2.54
CA TYR A 128 10.03 17.67 2.04
C TYR A 128 9.04 18.70 2.60
N THR A 129 8.56 19.60 1.75
CA THR A 129 7.41 20.46 2.05
C THR A 129 6.38 20.22 0.96
N SER A 130 5.36 19.40 1.23
CA SER A 130 4.20 19.31 0.35
C SER A 130 3.20 20.39 0.76
N GLY A 131 2.93 21.29 -0.17
CA GLY A 131 1.82 22.24 -0.10
C GLY A 131 0.92 22.02 -1.30
N ILE A 132 -0.37 21.83 -1.05
CA ILE A 132 -1.38 21.89 -2.11
C ILE A 132 -1.63 23.38 -2.34
N PHE A 133 -1.37 23.88 -3.55
CA PHE A 133 -1.78 25.21 -3.96
C PHE A 133 -3.10 25.10 -4.72
N PRO A 134 -4.28 25.17 -4.06
CA PRO A 134 -5.48 25.49 -4.81
C PRO A 134 -5.26 26.88 -5.38
N ILE A 135 -5.27 27.03 -6.71
CA ILE A 135 -5.31 28.36 -7.35
C ILE A 135 -6.60 29.03 -6.82
N PRO A 136 -6.53 30.05 -5.95
CA PRO A 136 -7.73 30.67 -5.44
C PRO A 136 -8.25 31.57 -6.55
N LYS A 137 -9.55 31.48 -6.88
CA LYS A 137 -10.22 32.51 -7.72
C LYS A 137 -10.17 33.90 -7.07
N SER A 138 -9.75 34.02 -5.82
CA SER A 138 -9.63 35.28 -5.08
C SER A 138 -8.38 35.30 -4.19
N GLY A 139 -7.27 35.78 -4.73
CA GLY A 139 -6.31 36.72 -4.10
C GLY A 139 -5.66 36.47 -2.74
N ARG A 140 -5.94 35.39 -1.99
CA ARG A 140 -5.21 35.05 -0.76
C ARG A 140 -4.92 33.56 -0.69
N LEU A 141 -3.64 33.24 -0.55
CA LEU A 141 -3.11 31.89 -0.43
C LEU A 141 -3.24 31.42 1.03
N PRO A 142 -4.00 30.35 1.33
CA PRO A 142 -3.81 29.60 2.56
C PRO A 142 -2.61 28.66 2.38
N HIS A 143 -1.57 28.84 3.17
CA HIS A 143 -0.46 27.89 3.25
C HIS A 143 -0.88 26.71 4.14
N LEU A 144 -1.29 25.60 3.55
CA LEU A 144 -1.44 24.33 4.26
C LEU A 144 -0.11 23.57 4.18
N PHE A 145 0.64 23.57 5.28
CA PHE A 145 1.86 22.79 5.42
C PHE A 145 1.50 21.41 5.99
N TYR A 146 1.81 20.34 5.26
CA TYR A 146 1.86 18.99 5.82
C TYR A 146 3.32 18.58 5.97
N SER A 147 3.77 18.36 7.20
CA SER A 147 5.07 17.74 7.49
C SER A 147 4.89 16.23 7.66
N ILE A 148 5.53 15.44 6.81
CA ILE A 148 5.73 14.01 7.08
C ILE A 148 7.10 13.89 7.74
N ILE A 149 7.12 13.50 9.02
CA ILE A 149 8.34 13.27 9.80
C ILE A 149 8.65 11.77 9.69
N TYR A 150 9.87 11.43 9.25
CA TYR A 150 10.45 10.08 9.35
C TYR A 150 11.34 10.00 10.59
#